data_AF-A0AAP0EEK6-F1
#
_entry.id   AF-A0AAP0EEK6-F1
#
_cell.length_a   1.000
_cell.length_b   1.000
_cell.length_c   1.000
_cell.angle_alpha   90.00
_cell.angle_beta   90.00
_cell.angle_gamma   90.00
#
_symmetry.space_group_name_H-M   'P 1'
#
loop_
_entity.id
_entity.type
_entity.pdbx_description
1 polymer ?
#
loop_
_entity_poly.entity_id
_entity_poly.type
_entity_poly.pdbx_seq_one_letter_code
_entity_poly.pdbx_strand_id
1 'polypeptide(L)'
;MDVEIVSVEVIKPSQPTPPNLKTHQFSIIDQYVPHTYGPFLFFYSPPVPADKNDPSQTLTLLKSSLSEALTLFYPFAGRIKDDHHIDCSDDGVKFVHARVLYRTLSQALCPPLNPYQMRQLFPTEHTV
;
A
#
# COMPACT_ATOMS: atom_id res chain seq x y z
N MET A 1 -4.55 0.68 -19.75
CA MET A 1 -5.70 0.73 -18.83
C MET A 1 -5.77 2.16 -18.37
N ASP A 2 -6.94 2.78 -18.48
CA ASP A 2 -7.08 4.17 -18.04
C ASP A 2 -7.42 4.15 -16.55
N VAL A 3 -6.49 4.66 -15.75
CA VAL A 3 -6.59 4.70 -14.29
C VAL A 3 -6.73 6.15 -13.86
N GLU A 4 -7.81 6.45 -13.14
CA GLU A 4 -8.08 7.77 -12.56
C GLU A 4 -7.87 7.71 -11.05
N ILE A 5 -6.97 8.54 -10.53
CA ILE A 5 -6.74 8.66 -9.08
C ILE A 5 -7.87 9.50 -8.47
N VAL A 6 -8.57 8.92 -7.50
CA VAL A 6 -9.68 9.56 -6.79
C VAL A 6 -9.19 10.30 -5.55
N SER A 7 -8.31 9.68 -4.77
CA SER A 7 -7.67 10.33 -3.62
C SER A 7 -6.29 9.75 -3.31
N VAL A 8 -5.45 10.57 -2.68
CA VAL A 8 -4.16 10.18 -2.11
C VAL A 8 -4.13 10.68 -0.67
N GLU A 9 -3.89 9.77 0.26
CA GLU A 9 -3.88 10.06 1.69
C GLU A 9 -2.65 9.42 2.34
N VAL A 10 -2.28 9.93 3.50
CA VAL A 10 -1.24 9.33 4.34
C VAL A 10 -1.90 8.71 5.56
N ILE A 11 -1.79 7.39 5.69
CA ILE A 11 -2.35 6.62 6.79
C ILE A 11 -1.27 6.43 7.85
N LYS A 12 -1.52 6.96 9.04
CA LYS A 12 -0.63 6.86 10.19
C LYS A 12 -1.09 5.72 11.12
N PRO A 13 -0.21 5.22 11.99
CA PRO A 13 -0.60 4.32 13.07
C PRO A 13 -1.75 4.89 13.90
N SER A 14 -2.65 4.02 14.38
CA SER A 14 -3.77 4.43 15.23
C SER A 14 -3.33 4.86 16.63
N GLN A 15 -2.17 4.36 17.09
CA GLN A 15 -1.50 4.80 18.30
C GLN A 15 -0.05 5.16 18.00
N PRO A 16 0.51 6.17 18.67
CA PRO A 16 1.89 6.60 18.43
C PRO A 16 2.87 5.49 18.82
N THR A 17 3.96 5.39 18.07
CA THR A 17 5.04 4.45 18.39
C THR A 17 5.68 4.84 19.73
N PRO A 18 5.78 3.92 20.71
CA PRO A 18 6.40 4.20 22.00
C PRO A 18 7.84 4.72 21.87
N PRO A 19 8.31 5.60 22.77
CA PRO A 19 9.64 6.21 22.66
C PRO A 19 10.79 5.21 22.56
N ASN A 20 10.68 4.06 23.23
CA ASN A 20 11.68 3.00 23.22
C ASN A 20 11.68 2.15 21.94
N LEU A 21 10.71 2.35 21.04
CA LEU A 21 10.57 1.64 19.77
C LEU A 21 10.79 2.57 18.56
N LYS A 22 11.30 3.78 18.78
CA LYS A 22 11.50 4.79 17.73
C LYS A 22 12.58 4.44 16.70
N THR A 23 13.37 3.41 16.94
CA THR A 23 14.46 3.01 16.03
C THR A 23 14.41 1.50 15.82
N HIS A 24 14.29 1.09 14.55
CA HIS A 24 14.42 -0.31 14.14
C HIS A 24 15.75 -0.50 13.40
N GLN A 25 16.67 -1.23 14.01
CA GLN A 25 18.00 -1.46 13.46
C GLN A 25 17.97 -2.57 12.40
N PHE A 26 18.62 -2.33 11.27
CA PHE A 26 18.81 -3.36 10.25
C PHE A 26 19.78 -4.42 10.72
N SER A 27 19.43 -5.67 10.42
CA SER A 27 20.38 -6.77 10.52
C SER A 27 21.40 -6.69 9.38
N ILE A 28 22.44 -7.53 9.47
CA ILE A 28 23.41 -7.67 8.38
C ILE A 28 22.72 -8.08 7.07
N ILE A 29 21.69 -8.94 7.15
CA ILE A 29 20.96 -9.40 5.96
C ILE A 29 20.25 -8.22 5.29
N ASP A 30 19.61 -7.35 6.08
CA ASP A 30 18.87 -6.20 5.56
C ASP A 30 19.79 -5.18 4.87
N GLN A 31 21.05 -5.06 5.31
CA GLN A 31 22.05 -4.17 4.69
C GLN A 31 22.64 -4.73 3.39
N TYR A 32 22.62 -6.05 3.18
CA TYR A 32 23.08 -6.66 1.93
C TYR A 32 22.00 -6.71 0.85
N VAL A 33 20.72 -6.69 1.23
CA VAL A 33 19.60 -6.76 0.29
C VAL A 33 19.33 -5.37 -0.30
N PRO A 34 19.20 -5.23 -1.63
CA PRO A 34 18.85 -3.96 -2.25
C PRO A 34 17.54 -3.38 -1.71
N HIS A 35 17.53 -2.08 -1.40
CA HIS A 35 16.34 -1.34 -1.01
C HIS A 35 15.40 -1.11 -2.19
N THR A 36 14.69 -2.17 -2.60
CA THR A 36 13.71 -2.13 -3.70
C THR A 36 12.31 -2.41 -3.20
N TYR A 37 11.32 -1.69 -3.73
CA TYR A 37 9.91 -1.98 -3.46
C TYR A 37 9.50 -3.30 -4.12
N GLY A 38 8.98 -4.23 -3.32
CA GLY A 38 8.36 -5.47 -3.81
C GLY A 38 6.96 -5.21 -4.36
N PRO A 39 6.72 -5.34 -5.68
CA PRO A 39 5.42 -5.02 -6.26
C PRO A 39 4.46 -6.21 -6.12
N PHE A 40 3.43 -6.09 -5.28
CA PHE A 40 2.37 -7.09 -5.14
C PHE A 40 1.02 -6.58 -5.66
N LEU A 41 0.32 -7.42 -6.43
CA LEU A 41 -1.03 -7.16 -6.94
C LEU A 41 -1.97 -8.27 -6.47
N PHE A 42 -3.09 -7.88 -5.87
CA PHE A 42 -4.14 -8.79 -5.43
C PHE A 42 -5.45 -8.40 -6.10
N PHE A 43 -6.18 -9.38 -6.64
CA PHE A 43 -7.46 -9.18 -7.29
C PHE A 43 -8.55 -9.90 -6.52
N TYR A 44 -9.62 -9.18 -6.19
CA TYR A 44 -10.75 -9.71 -5.43
C TYR A 44 -12.02 -9.63 -6.27
N SER A 45 -12.76 -10.74 -6.32
CA SER A 45 -14.11 -10.74 -6.88
C SER A 45 -15.05 -9.92 -5.99
N PRO A 46 -16.06 -9.23 -6.56
CA PRO A 46 -17.06 -8.55 -5.77
C PRO A 46 -17.83 -9.57 -4.89
N PRO A 47 -18.25 -9.18 -3.68
CA PRO A 47 -19.05 -10.05 -2.82
C PRO A 47 -20.42 -10.34 -3.46
N VAL A 48 -21.00 -11.50 -3.12
CA VAL A 48 -22.32 -11.93 -3.59
C VAL A 48 -23.26 -12.00 -2.37
N PRO A 49 -24.44 -11.35 -2.38
CA PRO A 49 -25.02 -10.53 -3.44
C PRO A 49 -24.34 -9.14 -3.59
N ALA A 50 -24.32 -8.61 -4.83
CA ALA A 50 -23.55 -7.42 -5.22
C ALA A 50 -24.02 -6.12 -4.54
N ASP A 51 -25.27 -6.11 -4.09
CA ASP A 51 -26.01 -5.03 -3.45
C ASP A 51 -25.56 -4.76 -1.99
N LYS A 52 -24.67 -5.59 -1.43
CA LYS A 52 -24.11 -5.40 -0.07
C LYS A 52 -22.76 -4.67 -0.05
N ASN A 53 -22.20 -4.30 -1.20
CA ASN A 53 -20.88 -3.68 -1.24
C ASN A 53 -20.98 -2.18 -1.47
N ASP A 54 -20.92 -1.41 -0.39
CA ASP A 54 -20.69 0.02 -0.45
C ASP A 54 -19.18 0.27 -0.55
N PRO A 55 -18.64 0.74 -1.69
CA PRO A 55 -17.21 0.99 -1.85
C PRO A 55 -16.65 1.95 -0.79
N SER A 56 -17.48 2.87 -0.28
CA SER A 56 -17.07 3.80 0.76
C SER A 56 -16.85 3.11 2.11
N GLN A 57 -17.64 2.09 2.44
CA GLN A 57 -17.46 1.28 3.64
C GLN A 57 -16.20 0.43 3.52
N THR A 58 -15.98 -0.22 2.37
CA THR A 58 -14.74 -0.98 2.13
C THR A 58 -13.51 -0.08 2.27
N LEU A 59 -13.55 1.11 1.67
CA LEU A 59 -12.45 2.08 1.75
C LEU A 59 -12.19 2.51 3.21
N THR A 60 -13.25 2.77 3.97
CA THR A 60 -13.16 3.14 5.38
C THR A 60 -12.52 2.01 6.20
N LEU A 61 -12.99 0.77 6.02
CA LEU A 61 -12.46 -0.41 6.69
C LEU A 61 -10.98 -0.66 6.36
N LEU A 62 -10.60 -0.55 5.08
CA LEU A 62 -9.20 -0.73 4.67
C LEU A 62 -8.28 0.29 5.33
N LYS A 63 -8.69 1.56 5.38
CA LYS A 63 -7.90 2.62 6.02
C LYS A 63 -7.80 2.44 7.53
N SER A 64 -8.91 2.11 8.20
CA SER A 64 -8.90 1.91 9.66
C SER A 64 -8.08 0.69 10.04
N SER A 65 -8.26 -0.44 9.35
CA SER A 65 -7.50 -1.65 9.62
C SER A 65 -6.01 -1.47 9.33
N LEU A 66 -5.66 -0.69 8.29
CA LEU A 66 -4.26 -0.35 8.01
C LEU A 66 -3.66 0.51 9.13
N SER A 67 -4.40 1.51 9.62
CA SER A 67 -3.96 2.34 10.75
C SER A 67 -3.72 1.50 12.01
N GLU A 68 -4.61 0.55 12.32
CA GLU A 68 -4.46 -0.40 13.43
C GLU A 68 -3.27 -1.35 13.23
N ALA A 69 -3.11 -1.90 12.02
CA ALA A 69 -1.98 -2.75 11.69
C ALA A 69 -0.65 -2.00 11.82
N LEU A 70 -0.58 -0.74 11.39
CA LEU A 70 0.63 0.08 11.51
C LEU A 70 1.01 0.37 12.96
N THR A 71 0.08 0.29 13.92
CA THR A 71 0.44 0.34 15.35
C THR A 71 1.25 -0.88 15.77
N LEU A 72 0.92 -2.06 15.25
CA LEU A 72 1.65 -3.31 15.53
C LEU A 72 2.93 -3.42 14.69
N PHE A 73 2.87 -2.93 13.45
CA PHE A 73 3.93 -2.97 12.46
C PHE A 73 4.51 -1.58 12.22
N TYR A 74 4.82 -0.89 13.31
CA TYR A 74 5.27 0.50 13.33
C TYR A 74 6.47 0.85 12.44
N PRO A 75 7.46 -0.03 12.17
CA PRO A 75 8.55 0.34 11.27
C PRO A 75 8.07 0.72 9.86
N PHE A 76 6.96 0.16 9.37
CA PHE A 76 6.45 0.50 8.04
C PHE A 76 5.86 1.92 7.96
N ALA A 77 5.52 2.54 9.09
CA ALA A 77 5.12 3.95 9.14
C ALA A 77 6.31 4.91 9.27
N GLY A 78 7.54 4.40 9.35
CA GLY A 78 8.76 5.16 9.49
C GLY A 78 9.44 5.51 8.15
N ARG A 79 10.69 5.95 8.23
CA ARG A 79 11.56 6.25 7.08
C ARG A 79 12.92 5.60 7.26
N ILE A 80 13.45 5.02 6.19
CA ILE A 80 14.82 4.51 6.17
C ILE A 80 15.77 5.71 6.32
N LYS A 81 16.76 5.60 7.21
CA LYS A 81 17.81 6.59 7.41
C LYS A 81 19.18 5.97 7.26
N ASP A 82 19.99 6.65 6.45
CA ASP A 82 21.40 6.35 6.18
C ASP A 82 21.66 4.90 5.73
N ASP A 83 20.65 4.16 5.24
CA ASP A 83 20.71 2.72 4.87
C ASP A 83 21.04 1.76 6.03
N HIS A 84 20.98 2.21 7.29
CA HIS A 84 21.34 1.38 8.46
C HIS A 84 20.17 1.09 9.40
N HIS A 85 19.12 1.92 9.37
CA HIS A 85 17.98 1.75 10.26
C HIS A 85 16.72 2.40 9.70
N ILE A 86 15.59 2.11 10.34
CA ILE A 86 14.35 2.84 10.16
C ILE A 86 14.15 3.76 11.37
N ASP A 87 13.95 5.04 11.09
CA ASP A 87 13.37 6.00 12.03
C ASP A 87 11.85 5.80 12.06
N CYS A 88 11.33 5.23 13.15
CA CYS A 88 9.91 4.94 13.34
C CYS A 88 9.14 6.22 13.72
N SER A 89 9.16 7.21 12.81
CA SER A 89 8.68 8.58 13.04
C SER A 89 7.16 8.76 13.02
N ASP A 90 6.41 7.70 12.68
CA ASP A 90 4.94 7.74 12.46
C ASP A 90 4.53 8.69 11.31
N ASP A 91 5.42 8.90 10.32
CA ASP A 91 5.11 9.65 9.10
C ASP A 91 3.97 9.00 8.31
N GLY A 92 3.79 7.69 8.45
CA GLY A 92 2.72 6.91 7.83
C GLY A 92 3.04 6.44 6.41
N VAL A 93 2.05 5.78 5.81
CA VAL A 93 2.14 5.18 4.48
C VAL A 93 1.17 5.84 3.50
N LYS A 94 1.58 5.93 2.24
CA LYS A 94 0.74 6.48 1.16
C LYS A 94 -0.34 5.48 0.78
N PHE A 95 -1.59 5.90 0.86
CA PHE A 95 -2.76 5.15 0.43
C PHE A 95 -3.38 5.84 -0.79
N VAL A 96 -3.40 5.15 -1.92
CA VAL A 96 -3.95 5.68 -3.19
C VAL A 96 -5.24 4.95 -3.50
N HIS A 97 -6.34 5.69 -3.61
CA HIS A 97 -7.61 5.19 -4.11
C HIS A 97 -7.76 5.63 -5.57
N ALA A 98 -7.96 4.67 -6.46
CA ALA A 98 -8.11 4.91 -7.89
C ALA A 98 -9.22 4.04 -8.49
N ARG A 99 -9.72 4.45 -9.65
CA ARG A 99 -10.70 3.71 -10.45
C ARG A 99 -10.16 3.42 -11.83
N VAL A 100 -10.44 2.22 -12.34
CA VAL A 100 -10.17 1.87 -13.74
C VAL A 100 -11.39 2.24 -14.58
N LEU A 101 -11.15 2.97 -15.67
CA LEU A 101 -12.19 3.38 -16.61
C LEU A 101 -12.35 2.35 -17.73
N TYR A 102 -13.58 2.24 -18.23
CA TYR A 102 -13.93 1.49 -19.45
C TYR A 102 -13.60 -0.01 -19.48
N ARG A 103 -13.21 -0.61 -18.36
CA ARG A 103 -12.83 -2.03 -18.31
C ARG A 103 -13.22 -2.67 -16.97
N THR A 104 -13.73 -3.89 -17.02
CA THR A 104 -13.99 -4.71 -15.82
C THR A 104 -12.74 -5.48 -15.39
N LEU A 105 -12.74 -5.97 -14.15
CA LEU A 105 -11.67 -6.85 -13.66
C LEU A 105 -11.55 -8.13 -14.50
N SER A 106 -12.66 -8.77 -14.88
CA SER A 106 -12.63 -9.98 -15.70
C SER A 106 -12.02 -9.74 -17.09
N GLN A 107 -12.30 -8.58 -17.71
CA GLN A 107 -11.68 -8.17 -18.97
C GLN A 107 -10.20 -7.83 -18.81
N ALA A 108 -9.80 -7.31 -17.65
CA ALA A 108 -8.39 -7.04 -17.33
C ALA A 108 -7.58 -8.32 -17.13
N LEU A 109 -8.20 -9.37 -16.61
CA LEU A 109 -7.56 -10.64 -16.29
C LEU A 109 -7.63 -11.69 -17.42
N CYS A 110 -8.32 -11.39 -18.52
CA CYS A 110 -8.45 -12.31 -19.65
C CYS A 110 -7.09 -12.53 -20.35
N PRO A 111 -6.63 -13.78 -20.50
CA PRO A 111 -5.34 -14.06 -21.14
C PRO A 111 -5.27 -13.68 -22.64
N PRO A 112 -4.08 -13.31 -23.16
CA PRO A 112 -2.83 -13.16 -22.43
C PRO A 112 -2.79 -11.84 -21.64
N LEU A 113 -2.32 -11.91 -20.38
CA LEU A 113 -2.10 -10.72 -19.56
C LEU A 113 -0.97 -9.87 -20.16
N ASN A 114 -1.21 -8.57 -20.32
CA ASN A 114 -0.18 -7.64 -20.76
C ASN A 114 0.54 -7.02 -19.54
N PRO A 115 1.82 -7.35 -19.29
CA PRO A 115 2.53 -6.86 -18.11
C PRO A 115 2.72 -5.35 -18.11
N TYR A 116 2.81 -4.70 -19.27
CA TYR A 116 2.90 -3.24 -19.36
C TYR A 116 1.62 -2.55 -18.91
N GLN A 117 0.46 -3.15 -19.18
CA GLN A 117 -0.82 -2.64 -18.70
C GLN A 117 -0.97 -2.84 -17.19
N MET A 118 -0.51 -3.98 -16.65
CA MET A 118 -0.53 -4.23 -15.20
C MET A 118 0.36 -3.27 -14.42
N ARG A 119 1.47 -2.80 -15.01
CA ARG A 119 2.34 -1.80 -14.36
C ARG A 119 1.61 -0.51 -13.99
N GLN A 120 0.57 -0.14 -14.73
CA GLN A 120 -0.23 1.07 -14.48
C GLN A 120 -1.09 0.98 -13.21
N LEU A 121 -1.25 -0.22 -12.64
CA LEU A 121 -2.00 -0.45 -11.40
C LEU A 121 -1.14 -0.27 -10.15
N PHE A 122 0.19 -0.21 -10.29
CA PHE A 122 1.05 0.12 -9.17
C PHE A 122 1.06 1.63 -8.94
N PRO A 123 0.97 2.09 -7.69
CA PRO A 123 1.24 3.47 -7.34
C PRO A 123 2.75 3.71 -7.51
N THR A 124 3.16 4.04 -8.73
CA THR A 124 4.56 4.34 -9.03
C THR A 124 4.88 5.74 -8.51
N GLU A 125 5.89 5.84 -7.65
CA GLU A 125 6.55 7.11 -7.43
C GLU A 125 7.51 7.30 -8.61
N HIS A 126 7.19 8.23 -9.52
CA HIS A 126 8.21 8.76 -10.42
C HIS A 126 9.13 9.67 -9.61
N THR A 127 10.02 9.10 -8.80
CA THR A 127 11.13 9.82 -8.17
C THR A 127 12.29 8.85 -7.97
N VAL A 128 13.17 8.84 -8.98
CA VAL A 128 14.61 8.58 -8.80
C VAL A 128 15.24 9.88 -8.36
#